data_AF-A0A535J034-F1
#
_entry.id   AF-A0A535J034-F1
#
_cell.length_a   1.000
_cell.length_b   1.000
_cell.length_c   1.000
_cell.angle_alpha   90.00
_cell.angle_beta   90.00
_cell.angle_gamma   90.00
#
_symmetry.space_group_name_H-M   'P 1'
#
loop_
_entity.id
_entity.type
_entity.pdbx_description
1 polymer ?
#
loop_
_entity_poly.entity_id
_entity_poly.type
_entity_poly.pdbx_seq_one_letter_code
_entity_poly.pdbx_strand_id
1 'polypeptide(L)'
;MPKKKVVRTRRREKKHVTVGQAHIQSTFNNTVVSLTDAQGNVLAWGSAGSQGFKGSRKSTPFAAQMTAEATARRAMEHGLKQIEIF
;
A
#
# COMPACT_ATOMS: atom_id res chain seq x y z
N MET A 1 -12.98 -34.42 -13.91
CA MET A 1 -12.65 -32.99 -13.74
C MET A 1 -11.52 -32.85 -12.73
N PRO A 2 -10.35 -32.28 -13.08
CA PRO A 2 -9.23 -32.16 -12.15
C PRO A 2 -9.52 -31.11 -11.06
N LYS A 3 -9.41 -31.53 -9.79
CA LYS A 3 -9.63 -30.67 -8.62
C LYS A 3 -8.54 -29.60 -8.54
N LYS A 4 -8.94 -28.32 -8.60
CA LYS A 4 -8.07 -27.14 -8.50
C LYS A 4 -7.32 -27.19 -7.17
N LYS A 5 -6.00 -27.40 -7.19
CA LYS A 5 -5.14 -27.33 -5.99
C LYS A 5 -5.21 -25.92 -5.43
N VAL A 6 -5.84 -25.78 -4.26
CA VAL A 6 -5.83 -24.52 -3.49
C VAL A 6 -4.42 -24.36 -2.92
N VAL A 7 -3.58 -23.59 -3.61
CA VAL A 7 -2.27 -23.18 -3.09
C VAL A 7 -2.55 -22.32 -1.87
N ARG A 8 -2.32 -22.86 -0.67
CA ARG A 8 -2.35 -22.08 0.57
C ARG A 8 -1.21 -21.07 0.51
N THR A 9 -1.53 -19.84 0.12
CA THR A 9 -0.61 -18.71 0.19
C THR A 9 -0.10 -18.63 1.62
N ARG A 10 1.21 -18.83 1.82
CA ARG A 10 1.87 -18.64 3.12
C ARG A 10 1.45 -17.27 3.63
N ARG A 11 0.73 -17.25 4.77
CA ARG A 11 0.32 -16.02 5.44
C ARG A 11 1.61 -15.33 5.85
N ARG A 12 1.98 -14.27 5.11
CA ARG A 12 3.20 -13.50 5.36
C ARG A 12 3.16 -13.09 6.82
N GLU A 13 4.17 -13.53 7.58
CA GLU A 13 4.23 -13.28 9.02
C GLU A 13 4.05 -11.78 9.26
N LYS A 14 3.11 -11.43 10.15
CA LYS A 14 2.90 -10.04 10.54
C LYS A 14 4.11 -9.61 11.36
N LYS A 15 5.19 -9.21 10.69
CA LYS A 15 6.31 -8.53 11.31
C LYS A 15 5.79 -7.25 11.93
N HIS A 16 6.02 -7.07 13.22
CA HIS A 16 5.68 -5.85 13.93
C HIS A 16 6.79 -4.83 13.64
N VAL A 17 6.58 -3.99 12.63
CA VAL A 17 7.56 -2.99 12.21
C VAL A 17 7.13 -1.66 12.78
N THR A 18 7.89 -1.11 13.73
CA THR A 18 7.55 0.15 14.42
C THR A 18 7.94 1.39 13.62
N VAL A 19 9.07 1.33 12.91
CA VAL A 19 9.63 2.41 12.09
C VAL A 19 9.77 1.92 10.66
N GLY A 20 9.32 2.71 9.69
CA GLY A 20 9.43 2.37 8.28
C GLY A 20 9.58 3.59 7.38
N GLN A 21 9.40 3.37 6.09
CA GLN A 21 9.52 4.39 5.06
C GLN A 21 8.25 4.42 4.20
N ALA A 22 7.93 5.57 3.65
CA ALA A 22 6.76 5.81 2.83
C ALA A 22 7.19 6.40 1.51
N HIS A 23 7.12 5.61 0.45
CA HIS A 23 7.45 6.02 -0.90
C HIS A 23 6.18 6.46 -1.64
N ILE A 24 6.15 7.71 -2.08
CA ILE A 24 5.01 8.32 -2.76
C ILE A 24 5.40 8.63 -4.20
N GLN A 25 4.94 7.79 -5.12
CA GLN A 25 5.08 8.07 -6.56
C GLN A 25 3.85 8.85 -7.04
N SER A 26 4.00 10.16 -7.15
CA SER A 26 2.99 11.03 -7.74
C SER A 26 3.33 11.31 -9.21
N THR A 27 2.48 10.82 -10.10
CA THR A 27 2.56 11.11 -11.54
C THR A 27 1.30 11.84 -11.98
N PHE A 28 1.33 12.47 -13.16
CA PHE A 28 0.17 13.16 -13.73
C PHE A 28 -1.08 12.28 -13.91
N ASN A 29 -0.92 10.95 -13.91
CA ASN A 29 -2.00 10.01 -14.22
C ASN A 29 -2.39 9.10 -13.05
N ASN A 30 -1.58 9.07 -11.99
CA ASN A 30 -1.78 8.18 -10.86
C ASN A 30 -0.89 8.57 -9.66
N THR A 31 -1.40 8.32 -8.46
CA THR A 31 -0.62 8.35 -7.23
C THR A 31 -0.51 6.93 -6.67
N VAL A 32 0.70 6.49 -6.40
CA VAL A 32 1.01 5.20 -5.79
C VAL A 32 1.72 5.46 -4.48
N VAL A 33 1.21 4.89 -3.39
CA VAL A 33 1.77 4.98 -2.05
C VAL A 33 2.22 3.60 -1.63
N SER A 34 3.49 3.47 -1.26
CA SER A 34 4.08 2.22 -0.77
C SER A 34 4.72 2.45 0.58
N LEU A 35 4.29 1.68 1.58
CA LEU A 35 4.85 1.69 2.92
C LEU A 35 5.75 0.47 3.08
N THR A 36 6.99 0.73 3.43
CA THR A 36 8.08 -0.22 3.54
C THR A 36 8.66 -0.22 4.95
N ASP A 37 9.32 -1.31 5.32
CA ASP A 37 10.23 -1.35 6.46
C ASP A 37 11.53 -0.60 6.12
N ALA A 38 12.38 -0.30 7.10
CA ALA A 38 13.70 0.30 6.92
C ALA A 38 14.62 -0.52 5.98
N GLN A 39 14.34 -1.82 5.82
CA GLN A 39 15.04 -2.71 4.90
C GLN A 39 14.47 -2.69 3.46
N GLY A 40 13.47 -1.86 3.17
CA GLY A 40 12.81 -1.79 1.86
C GLY A 40 11.74 -2.86 1.61
N ASN A 41 11.39 -3.65 2.63
CA ASN A 41 10.34 -4.66 2.51
C ASN A 41 8.95 -4.01 2.50
N VAL A 42 8.20 -4.15 1.41
CA VAL A 42 6.84 -3.59 1.30
C VAL A 42 5.88 -4.30 2.26
N LEU A 43 5.33 -3.51 3.19
CA LEU A 43 4.31 -3.89 4.17
C LEU A 43 2.92 -3.72 3.56
N ALA A 44 2.64 -2.53 3.04
CA ALA A 44 1.38 -2.18 2.41
C ALA A 44 1.63 -1.28 1.21
N TRP A 45 0.82 -1.42 0.17
CA TRP A 45 0.85 -0.52 -0.97
C TRP A 45 -0.57 -0.31 -1.50
N GLY A 46 -0.76 0.81 -2.18
CA GLY A 46 -2.01 1.20 -2.77
C GLY A 46 -1.80 2.23 -3.87
N SER A 47 -2.77 2.34 -4.77
CA SER A 47 -2.80 3.38 -5.78
C SER A 47 -4.19 3.95 -5.93
N ALA A 48 -4.31 5.13 -6.54
CA ALA A 48 -5.61 5.72 -6.85
C ALA A 48 -6.48 4.75 -7.67
N GLY A 49 -5.88 4.02 -8.61
CA GLY A 49 -6.58 2.96 -9.35
C GLY A 49 -7.08 1.82 -8.46
N SER A 50 -6.30 1.40 -7.46
CA SER A 50 -6.70 0.35 -6.51
C SER A 50 -7.85 0.78 -5.59
N GLN A 51 -8.05 2.08 -5.37
CA GLN A 51 -9.16 2.61 -4.57
C GLN A 51 -10.44 2.82 -5.40
N GLY A 52 -10.45 2.40 -6.67
CA GLY A 52 -11.62 2.49 -7.54
C GLY A 52 -11.75 3.80 -8.30
N PHE A 53 -10.77 4.71 -8.20
CA PHE A 53 -10.74 5.90 -9.06
C PHE A 53 -10.40 5.49 -10.50
N LYS A 54 -11.19 5.99 -11.45
CA LYS A 54 -11.06 5.70 -12.89
C LYS A 54 -10.85 6.98 -13.70
N GLY A 55 -10.18 6.85 -14.85
CA GLY A 55 -9.93 7.96 -15.77
C GLY A 55 -9.17 9.12 -15.13
N SER A 56 -9.58 10.35 -15.46
CA SER A 56 -9.03 11.61 -14.95
C SER A 56 -9.20 11.81 -13.44
N ARG A 57 -10.08 11.04 -12.77
CA ARG A 57 -10.25 11.15 -11.31
C ARG A 57 -9.04 10.61 -10.53
N LYS A 58 -8.19 9.80 -11.17
CA LYS A 58 -6.98 9.21 -10.56
C LYS A 58 -5.87 10.23 -10.26
N SER A 59 -5.85 11.36 -10.97
CA SER A 59 -4.83 12.40 -10.82
C SER A 59 -5.25 13.52 -9.87
N THR A 60 -6.42 13.38 -9.22
CA THR A 60 -6.93 14.37 -8.29
C THR A 60 -6.25 14.25 -6.92
N PRO A 61 -6.04 15.37 -6.20
CA PRO A 61 -5.49 15.32 -4.84
C PRO A 61 -6.39 14.54 -3.88
N PHE A 62 -7.70 14.51 -4.13
CA PHE A 62 -8.65 13.70 -3.37
C PHE A 62 -8.37 12.19 -3.49
N ALA A 63 -8.07 11.72 -4.70
CA ALA A 63 -7.71 10.32 -4.91
C ALA A 63 -6.38 9.96 -4.23
N ALA A 64 -5.41 10.88 -4.23
CA ALA A 64 -4.14 10.72 -3.52
C ALA A 64 -4.36 10.59 -2.01
N GLN A 65 -5.18 11.47 -1.42
CA GLN A 65 -5.51 11.46 0.01
C GLN A 65 -6.17 10.14 0.43
N MET A 66 -7.21 9.71 -0.30
CA MET A 66 -7.92 8.46 -0.03
C MET A 66 -6.99 7.24 -0.15
N THR A 67 -6.07 7.26 -1.11
CA THR A 67 -5.07 6.21 -1.29
C THR A 67 -4.07 6.18 -0.14
N ALA A 68 -3.57 7.33 0.29
CA ALA A 68 -2.64 7.44 1.41
C ALA A 68 -3.30 6.95 2.71
N GLU A 69 -4.53 7.37 2.99
CA GLU A 69 -5.28 6.95 4.17
C GLU A 69 -5.54 5.44 4.19
N ALA A 70 -6.02 4.87 3.08
CA ALA A 70 -6.27 3.44 2.99
C ALA A 70 -4.99 2.61 3.14
N THR A 71 -3.87 3.08 2.60
CA THR A 71 -2.58 2.40 2.70
C THR A 71 -2.00 2.52 4.11
N ALA A 72 -2.12 3.68 4.74
CA ALA A 72 -1.72 3.93 6.12
C ALA A 72 -2.49 3.03 7.11
N ARG A 73 -3.81 2.90 6.94
CA ARG A 73 -4.63 1.99 7.77
C ARG A 73 -4.13 0.54 7.72
N ARG A 74 -3.82 0.05 6.52
CA ARG A 74 -3.26 -1.31 6.34
C ARG A 74 -1.89 -1.44 7.00
N ALA A 75 -1.03 -0.43 6.90
CA ALA A 75 0.28 -0.42 7.55
C ALA A 75 0.19 -0.37 9.08
N MET A 76 -0.77 0.36 9.65
CA MET A 76 -0.98 0.39 11.10
C MET A 76 -1.35 -1.00 11.65
N GLU A 77 -2.04 -1.85 10.88
CA GLU A 77 -2.27 -3.25 11.27
C GLU A 77 -0.99 -4.09 11.35
N HIS A 78 0.10 -3.62 10.73
CA HIS A 78 1.44 -4.22 10.80
C HIS A 78 2.31 -3.59 11.90
N GLY A 79 1.78 -2.68 12.71
CA GLY A 79 2.48 -2.07 13.84
C GLY A 79 3.29 -0.82 13.51
N LEU A 80 3.17 -0.28 12.30
CA LEU A 80 3.84 0.97 11.90
C LEU A 80 3.35 2.14 12.74
N LYS A 81 4.29 2.83 13.40
CA LYS A 81 4.03 4.01 14.24
C LYS A 81 4.71 5.25 13.69
N GLN A 82 5.93 5.10 13.18
CA GLN A 82 6.72 6.18 12.63
C GLN A 82 7.15 5.84 11.22
N ILE A 83 7.07 6.82 10.33
CA ILE A 83 7.47 6.68 8.93
C ILE A 83 8.28 7.89 8.49
N GLU A 84 9.26 7.65 7.63
CA GLU A 84 9.97 8.69 6.88
C GLU A 84 9.42 8.73 5.45
N ILE A 85 9.22 9.91 4.87
CA ILE A 85 8.55 10.08 3.57
C ILE A 85 9.58 10.33 2.48
N PHE A 86 9.42 9.65 1.34
CA PHE A 86 10.26 9.70 0.14
C PHE A 86 9.43 9.86 -1.14
#